data_AF-A0A1Q7C1B7-F1
#
_entry.id   AF-A0A1Q7C1B7-F1
#
_cell.length_a   1.000
_cell.length_b   1.000
_cell.length_c   1.000
_cell.angle_alpha   90.00
_cell.angle_beta   90.00
_cell.angle_gamma   90.00
#
_symmetry.space_group_name_H-M   'P 1'
#
loop_
_entity.id
_entity.type
_entity.pdbx_description
1 polymer ?
#
loop_
_entity_poly.entity_id
_entity_poly.type
_entity_poly.pdbx_seq_one_letter_code
_entity_poly.pdbx_strand_id
1 'polypeptide(L)'
;MAADLRDTGVTVNLLLPAGATVAGMLPLDAAPEGQGFEGQGFLEPAVMGPPIVWLASDDAAGVHDERIVAVEFERWLRGRNGTR
;
A
#
# COMPACT_ATOMS: atom_id res chain seq x y z
N MET A 1 1.82 -16.08 8.50
CA MET A 1 1.08 -15.81 7.24
C MET A 1 2.00 -15.91 6.04
N ALA A 2 2.85 -14.93 5.73
CA ALA A 2 3.73 -15.01 4.54
C ALA A 2 4.69 -16.21 4.59
N ALA A 3 5.38 -16.41 5.72
CA ALA A 3 6.29 -17.55 5.91
C ALA A 3 5.65 -18.94 5.68
N ASP A 4 4.36 -19.08 5.99
CA ASP A 4 3.62 -20.35 5.85
C ASP A 4 3.35 -20.71 4.37
N LEU A 5 3.49 -19.72 3.47
CA LEU A 5 3.20 -19.86 2.04
C LEU A 5 4.48 -19.93 1.19
N ARG A 6 5.64 -20.02 1.82
CA ARG A 6 6.91 -20.23 1.12
C ARG A 6 6.83 -21.51 0.28
N ASP A 7 7.38 -21.45 -0.93
CA ASP A 7 7.44 -22.54 -1.91
C ASP A 7 6.08 -23.04 -2.45
N THR A 8 4.96 -22.37 -2.12
CA THR A 8 3.63 -22.70 -2.66
C THR A 8 3.32 -22.04 -4.01
N GLY A 9 4.13 -21.06 -4.41
CA GLY A 9 3.85 -20.17 -5.54
C GLY A 9 2.91 -19.00 -5.20
N VAL A 10 2.41 -18.90 -3.96
CA VAL A 10 1.59 -17.76 -3.50
C VAL A 10 2.46 -16.70 -2.84
N THR A 11 2.32 -15.45 -3.28
CA THR A 11 2.98 -14.30 -2.65
C THR A 11 2.03 -13.55 -1.71
N VAL A 12 2.56 -13.05 -0.59
CA VAL A 12 1.80 -12.25 0.37
C VAL A 12 2.63 -11.06 0.78
N ASN A 13 2.05 -9.86 0.69
CA ASN A 13 2.67 -8.60 1.04
C ASN A 13 1.67 -7.74 1.83
N LEU A 14 2.17 -6.80 2.62
CA LEU A 14 1.38 -5.81 3.34
C LEU A 14 1.43 -4.47 2.61
N LEU A 15 0.28 -3.98 2.14
CA LEU A 15 0.13 -2.66 1.54
C LEU A 15 -0.62 -1.71 2.48
N LEU A 16 -0.06 -0.54 2.75
CA LEU A 16 -0.62 0.46 3.66
C LEU A 16 -0.69 1.82 2.97
N PRO A 17 -1.75 2.61 3.18
CA PRO A 17 -1.89 3.91 2.54
C PRO A 17 -0.91 4.99 3.03
N ALA A 18 -0.25 4.79 4.19
CA ALA A 18 0.55 5.77 4.95
C ALA A 18 -0.23 6.68 5.91
N GLY A 19 -1.56 6.69 5.86
CA GLY A 19 -2.37 7.53 6.72
C GLY A 19 -3.87 7.26 6.57
N ALA A 20 -4.68 8.03 7.30
CA ALA A 20 -6.12 7.93 7.22
C ALA A 20 -6.59 8.22 5.77
N THR A 21 -7.41 7.34 5.22
CA THR A 21 -7.84 7.37 3.82
C THR A 21 -9.35 7.50 3.76
N VAL A 22 -9.90 8.39 2.94
CA VAL A 22 -11.36 8.63 2.80
C VAL A 22 -12.05 7.46 2.12
N ALA A 23 -12.14 6.33 2.82
CA ALA A 23 -12.89 5.15 2.42
C ALA A 23 -14.28 5.14 3.06
N GLY A 24 -15.19 4.30 2.57
CA GLY A 24 -16.57 4.20 3.06
C GLY A 24 -16.75 3.79 4.54
N MET A 25 -15.66 3.66 5.29
CA MET A 25 -15.63 3.39 6.73
C MET A 25 -15.44 4.65 7.58
N LEU A 26 -15.09 5.80 6.97
CA LEU A 26 -15.09 7.08 7.68
C LEU A 26 -16.53 7.57 7.84
N PRO A 27 -16.92 8.04 9.04
CA PRO A 27 -18.21 8.71 9.21
C PRO A 27 -18.29 9.89 8.23
N LEU A 28 -19.37 9.96 7.44
CA LEU A 28 -19.59 11.04 6.45
C LEU A 28 -19.51 12.44 7.07
N ASP A 29 -19.78 12.53 8.37
CA ASP A 29 -19.82 13.77 9.15
C ASP A 29 -18.48 14.08 9.84
N ALA A 30 -17.49 13.17 9.77
CA ALA A 30 -16.19 13.27 10.43
C ALA A 30 -15.07 13.76 9.49
N ALA A 31 -15.39 14.20 8.27
CA ALA A 31 -14.43 14.84 7.39
C ALA A 31 -14.65 16.36 7.27
N PRO A 32 -14.40 17.17 8.32
CA PRO A 32 -14.10 18.57 8.12
C PRO A 32 -12.90 18.69 7.18
N GLU A 33 -13.00 19.57 6.18
CA GLU A 33 -11.88 19.92 5.30
C GLU A 33 -10.62 20.19 6.14
N GLY A 34 -9.59 19.36 5.96
CA GLY A 34 -8.27 19.54 6.61
C GLY A 34 -8.08 18.94 8.01
N GLN A 35 -9.00 18.12 8.53
CA GLN A 35 -8.84 17.46 9.85
C GLN A 35 -8.74 15.94 9.72
N GLY A 36 -7.63 15.42 9.19
CA GLY A 36 -7.34 13.99 9.36
C GLY A 36 -6.75 13.69 10.74
N PHE A 37 -6.39 12.42 10.96
CA PHE A 37 -5.79 11.95 12.21
C PHE A 37 -4.41 12.63 12.41
N GLU A 38 -4.14 13.15 13.60
CA GLU A 38 -2.86 13.80 13.96
C GLU A 38 -2.48 15.04 13.12
N GLY A 39 -3.47 15.75 12.56
CA GLY A 39 -3.24 17.01 11.82
C GLY A 39 -2.71 16.82 10.39
N GLN A 40 -2.63 15.58 9.92
CA GLN A 40 -2.39 15.26 8.51
C GLN A 40 -3.74 15.18 7.78
N GLY A 41 -3.87 15.80 6.61
CA GLY A 41 -5.08 15.67 5.80
C GLY A 41 -5.36 14.21 5.41
N PHE A 42 -6.62 13.88 5.15
CA PHE A 42 -6.96 12.55 4.66
C PHE A 42 -6.37 12.28 3.28
N LEU A 43 -5.99 11.03 3.04
CA LEU A 43 -5.54 10.55 1.74
C LEU A 43 -6.73 10.14 0.87
N GLU A 44 -6.60 10.37 -0.42
CA GLU A 44 -7.52 9.81 -1.41
C GLU A 44 -7.30 8.29 -1.56
N PRO A 45 -8.35 7.46 -1.59
CA PRO A 45 -8.22 6.00 -1.77
C PRO A 45 -7.44 5.58 -3.01
N ALA A 46 -7.44 6.45 -4.04
CA ALA A 46 -6.73 6.22 -5.29
C ALA A 46 -5.21 5.95 -5.12
N VAL A 47 -4.59 6.38 -4.01
CA VAL A 47 -3.17 6.09 -3.73
C VAL A 47 -2.89 4.58 -3.65
N MET A 48 -3.87 3.77 -3.27
CA MET A 48 -3.73 2.31 -3.15
C MET A 48 -3.79 1.59 -4.50
N GLY A 49 -4.31 2.23 -5.55
CA GLY A 49 -4.61 1.63 -6.85
C GLY A 49 -3.36 1.15 -7.61
N PRO A 50 -2.41 2.04 -7.94
CA PRO A 50 -1.19 1.64 -8.64
C PRO A 50 -0.41 0.50 -7.95
N PRO A 51 -0.10 0.55 -6.64
CA PRO A 51 0.64 -0.53 -5.99
C PRO A 51 -0.12 -1.86 -5.94
N ILE A 52 -1.45 -1.86 -5.75
CA ILE A 52 -2.20 -3.13 -5.68
C ILE A 52 -2.27 -3.83 -7.05
N VAL A 53 -2.45 -3.06 -8.13
CA VAL A 53 -2.45 -3.59 -9.50
C VAL A 53 -1.08 -4.15 -9.85
N TRP A 54 0.00 -3.45 -9.49
CA TRP A 54 1.36 -3.92 -9.72
C TRP A 54 1.67 -5.20 -8.93
N LEU A 55 1.32 -5.25 -7.64
CA LEU A 55 1.52 -6.44 -6.79
C LEU A 55 0.77 -7.67 -7.30
N ALA A 56 -0.32 -7.48 -8.04
CA ALA A 56 -1.12 -8.55 -8.65
C ALA A 56 -0.64 -8.91 -10.08
N SER A 57 0.44 -8.32 -10.57
CA SER A 57 0.99 -8.55 -11.91
C SER A 57 2.27 -9.38 -11.88
N ASP A 58 2.69 -9.88 -13.04
CA ASP A 58 3.95 -10.62 -13.21
C ASP A 58 5.19 -9.77 -12.90
N ASP A 59 5.10 -8.44 -13.00
CA ASP A 59 6.21 -7.53 -12.65
C ASP A 59 6.59 -7.62 -11.17
N ALA A 60 5.65 -8.05 -10.32
CA ALA A 60 5.88 -8.30 -8.90
C ALA A 60 6.37 -9.72 -8.59
N ALA A 61 6.74 -10.52 -9.61
CA ALA A 61 7.28 -11.85 -9.40
C ALA A 61 8.47 -11.84 -8.42
N GLY A 62 8.37 -12.67 -7.37
CA GLY A 62 9.37 -12.76 -6.31
C GLY A 62 9.26 -11.67 -5.22
N VAL A 63 8.25 -10.80 -5.27
CA VAL A 63 7.93 -9.88 -4.17
C VAL A 63 7.02 -10.61 -3.17
N HIS A 64 7.58 -10.94 -2.01
CA HIS A 64 6.91 -11.68 -0.94
C HIS A 64 7.45 -11.20 0.42
N ASP A 65 6.58 -11.18 1.43
CA ASP A 65 6.89 -10.77 2.81
C ASP A 65 7.35 -9.29 2.91
N GLU A 66 6.90 -8.44 2.00
CA GLU A 66 7.24 -7.02 1.98
C GLU A 66 6.18 -6.15 2.66
N ARG A 67 6.63 -5.06 3.27
CA ARG A 67 5.78 -3.98 3.75
C ARG A 67 5.93 -2.77 2.85
N ILE A 68 4.84 -2.38 2.20
CA ILE A 68 4.81 -1.33 1.19
C ILE A 68 3.89 -0.22 1.65
N VAL A 69 4.39 1.01 1.55
CA VAL A 69 3.64 2.22 1.85
C VAL A 69 3.24 2.85 0.51
N ALA A 70 1.94 2.99 0.26
CA ALA A 70 1.38 3.31 -1.05
C ALA A 70 1.86 4.67 -1.58
N VAL A 71 1.88 5.71 -0.74
CA VAL A 71 2.40 7.04 -1.13
C VAL A 71 3.90 7.05 -1.44
N GLU A 72 4.63 6.02 -1.00
CA GLU A 72 6.07 5.87 -1.24
C GLU A 72 6.37 4.82 -2.33
N PHE A 73 5.35 4.24 -2.97
CA PHE A 73 5.47 3.07 -3.83
C PHE A 73 6.52 3.25 -4.93
N GLU A 74 6.48 4.38 -5.64
CA GLU A 74 7.43 4.71 -6.71
C GLU A 74 8.88 4.76 -6.21
N ARG A 75 9.11 5.31 -5.01
CA ARG A 75 10.44 5.37 -4.40
C ARG A 75 10.91 3.98 -4.00
N TRP A 76 10.03 3.19 -3.37
CA TRP A 76 10.30 1.82 -2.98
C TRP A 76 10.66 0.95 -4.20
N LEU A 77 9.88 1.05 -5.28
CA LEU A 77 10.08 0.29 -6.51
C LEU A 77 11.43 0.61 -7.16
N ARG A 78 11.80 1.90 -7.25
CA ARG A 78 13.13 2.30 -7.73
C ARG A 78 14.26 1.78 -6.84
N GLY A 79 14.09 1.83 -5.53
CA GLY A 79 15.08 1.33 -4.57
C GLY A 79 15.41 -0.14 -4.78
N ARG A 80 14.39 -0.97 -5.07
CA ARG A 80 14.54 -2.40 -5.36
C ARG A 80 15.26 -2.69 -6.66
N ASN A 81 14.99 -1.90 -7.70
CA ASN A 81 15.64 -2.09 -9.00
C ASN A 81 17.12 -1.68 -8.96
N GLY A 82 17.53 -0.83 -8.01
CA GLY A 82 18.94 -0.44 -7.81
C GLY A 82 19.75 -1.35 -6.88
N THR A 83 19.12 -2.36 -6.25
CA THR A 83 19.80 -3.33 -5.36
C THR A 83 20.00 -4.72 -6.01
N ARG A 84 19.61 -4.88 -7.28
CA ARG A 84 19.88 -6.08 -8.08
C ARG A 84 21.19 -5.97 -8.85
#